data_AF-A0A9P6KP57-F1
#
_entry.id   AF-A0A9P6KP57-F1
#
_cell.length_a   1.000
_cell.length_b   1.000
_cell.length_c   1.000
_cell.angle_alpha   90.00
_cell.angle_beta   90.00
_cell.angle_gamma   90.00
#
_symmetry.space_group_name_H-M   'P 1'
#
loop_
_entity.id
_entity.type
_entity.pdbx_description
1 polymer ?
#
loop_
_entity_poly.entity_id
_entity_poly.type
_entity_poly.pdbx_seq_one_letter_code
_entity_poly.pdbx_strand_id
1 'polypeptide(L)'
;MNAGFELIWCDFESPSLELLSNVNVSAPNMSDGARVARTELQQPFIQRPILNGARDRLATEDEGPNGPGMSDPREPFRNTSTWFWFSAATKRYAGDTRIRLDPGGVFSFYEPGLQNQSKARVAEEIEHFGLDRDGRWRSTPFRGEMGREEKLLQLQRRRRHHRLTSVDRQDAQYMRQAVEQRLRSNLEAKQHHRSDIDWAYVAKSIVTRYSDELKTLLSDVSSDIPDTDEDFSPKEWLTRLRQLTHWFLLPFFEYPTPLPSEAYDLAMLFGTRSPYAQAALERCVTQYSVNKEPTNGADVVFSRAITDTLHAMCSTVFKIGLNLEFHWFQYFQPSDPSAPPKLLLPHILKGRAMRWKLDLQELIAWLGWAEQDAGCEEKCGVGEYCYVPMWPVNGWDRHGGPWGGESRYLWQGVCVGMGRYPPEQWEE
;
A
#
# COMPACT_ATOMS: atom_id res chain seq x y z
N MET A 1 -23.49 -11.08 -11.09
CA MET A 1 -22.12 -10.56 -10.91
C MET A 1 -22.21 -9.07 -11.19
N ASN A 2 -22.28 -8.23 -10.16
CA ASN A 2 -22.19 -6.79 -10.34
C ASN A 2 -20.72 -6.43 -10.43
N ALA A 3 -20.19 -6.37 -11.65
CA ALA A 3 -18.92 -5.71 -11.90
C ALA A 3 -19.20 -4.20 -11.82
N GLY A 4 -19.02 -3.62 -10.63
CA GLY A 4 -18.92 -2.17 -10.52
C GLY A 4 -17.63 -1.76 -11.21
N PHE A 5 -17.73 -0.93 -12.24
CA PHE A 5 -16.58 -0.25 -12.82
C PHE A 5 -16.75 1.24 -12.57
N GLU A 6 -15.68 1.89 -12.17
CA GLU A 6 -15.63 3.34 -12.03
C GLU A 6 -15.11 3.93 -13.34
N LEU A 7 -15.84 4.89 -13.90
CA LEU A 7 -15.45 5.63 -15.10
C LEU A 7 -14.85 6.96 -14.64
N ILE A 8 -13.54 7.12 -14.81
CA ILE A 8 -12.87 8.40 -14.60
C ILE A 8 -12.97 9.18 -15.91
N TRP A 9 -13.69 10.29 -15.87
CA TRP A 9 -13.78 11.23 -16.98
C TRP A 9 -12.92 12.46 -16.66
N CYS A 10 -11.91 12.70 -17.47
CA CYS A 10 -10.97 13.81 -17.28
C CYS A 10 -11.33 14.98 -18.20
N ASP A 11 -11.56 16.16 -17.61
CA ASP A 11 -11.46 17.41 -18.36
C ASP A 11 -9.99 17.84 -18.43
N PHE A 12 -9.38 17.65 -19.59
CA PHE A 12 -7.96 17.95 -19.84
C PHE A 12 -7.68 19.45 -20.05
N GLU A 13 -8.70 20.31 -20.03
CA GLU A 13 -8.54 21.77 -20.09
C GLU A 13 -8.58 22.43 -18.70
N SER A 14 -8.96 21.67 -17.67
CA SER A 14 -8.95 22.10 -16.27
C SER A 14 -7.52 22.10 -15.70
N PRO A 15 -7.14 23.09 -14.86
CA PRO A 15 -5.86 23.09 -14.13
C PRO A 15 -5.76 22.00 -13.05
N SER A 16 -6.86 21.28 -12.77
CA SER A 16 -6.94 20.16 -11.84
C SER A 16 -7.81 19.04 -12.41
N LEU A 17 -7.30 17.81 -12.35
CA LEU A 17 -8.10 16.61 -12.63
C LEU A 17 -8.92 16.26 -11.40
N GLU A 18 -10.24 16.37 -11.50
CA GLU A 18 -11.18 15.97 -10.45
C GLU A 18 -11.86 14.64 -10.79
N LEU A 19 -12.01 13.77 -9.80
CA LEU A 19 -12.81 12.55 -9.94
C LEU A 19 -14.28 12.95 -10.06
N LEU A 20 -14.88 12.77 -11.23
CA LEU A 20 -16.31 12.94 -11.42
C LEU A 20 -17.07 11.89 -10.61
N SER A 21 -17.50 12.28 -9.41
CA SER A 21 -18.20 11.40 -8.46
C SER A 21 -19.61 10.99 -8.91
N ASN A 22 -20.20 11.72 -9.86
CA ASN A 22 -21.51 11.44 -10.40
C ASN A 22 -21.54 11.74 -11.91
N VAL A 23 -21.77 10.72 -12.72
CA VAL A 23 -22.10 10.88 -14.14
C VAL A 23 -23.56 10.49 -14.29
N ASN A 24 -24.36 11.31 -14.98
CA ASN A 24 -25.72 10.93 -15.38
C ASN A 24 -25.62 9.86 -16.48
N VAL A 25 -25.32 8.62 -16.10
CA VAL A 25 -25.37 7.47 -17.01
C VAL A 25 -26.83 7.06 -17.11
N SER A 26 -27.55 7.68 -18.03
CA SER A 26 -28.84 7.13 -18.47
C SER A 26 -28.57 5.81 -19.19
N ALA A 27 -29.01 4.70 -18.60
CA ALA A 27 -29.10 3.43 -19.33
C ALA A 27 -29.91 3.68 -20.62
N PRO A 28 -29.50 3.13 -21.78
CA PRO A 28 -30.24 3.31 -23.02
C PRO A 28 -31.67 2.83 -22.81
N ASN A 29 -32.61 3.75 -23.04
CA ASN A 29 -34.04 3.54 -22.88
C ASN A 29 -34.48 2.57 -23.99
N MET A 30 -34.62 1.28 -23.68
CA MET A 30 -35.33 0.34 -24.54
C MET A 30 -36.78 0.82 -24.58
N SER A 31 -37.21 1.29 -25.74
CA SER A 31 -38.51 1.93 -25.92
C SER A 31 -39.64 0.92 -25.77
N ASP A 32 -40.21 0.78 -24.58
CA ASP A 32 -41.54 0.20 -24.42
C ASP A 32 -42.57 1.31 -24.26
N GLY A 33 -43.37 1.45 -25.30
CA GLY A 33 -44.44 2.42 -25.37
C GLY A 33 -45.59 2.04 -24.44
N ALA A 34 -45.80 2.82 -23.38
CA ALA A 34 -47.12 3.01 -22.77
C ALA A 34 -47.16 4.30 -21.95
N ARG A 35 -48.06 5.22 -22.31
CA ARG A 35 -48.43 6.41 -21.52
C ARG A 35 -49.47 6.02 -20.48
N VAL A 36 -49.32 6.44 -19.22
CA VAL A 36 -50.47 6.74 -18.33
C VAL A 36 -50.14 7.94 -17.42
N ALA A 37 -51.19 8.72 -17.16
CA ALA A 37 -51.21 10.09 -16.65
C ALA A 37 -50.99 10.22 -15.13
N ARG A 38 -50.48 11.40 -14.73
CA ARG A 38 -50.33 11.88 -13.35
C ARG A 38 -51.67 12.28 -12.72
N THR A 39 -51.76 12.16 -11.40
CA THR A 39 -52.60 13.04 -10.57
C THR A 39 -51.88 13.37 -9.26
N GLU A 40 -51.87 14.66 -8.91
CA GLU A 40 -51.28 15.23 -7.70
C GLU A 40 -52.28 15.20 -6.52
N LEU A 41 -51.78 14.99 -5.30
CA LEU A 41 -52.37 15.56 -4.08
C LEU A 41 -51.31 15.65 -2.96
N GLN A 42 -51.34 16.79 -2.28
CA GLN A 42 -50.32 17.36 -1.39
C GLN A 42 -50.46 16.95 0.10
N GLN A 43 -49.28 16.92 0.79
CA GLN A 43 -48.96 17.13 2.23
C GLN A 43 -49.19 16.01 3.29
N PRO A 44 -48.51 16.04 4.47
CA PRO A 44 -47.19 16.61 4.83
C PRO A 44 -46.23 15.64 5.61
N PHE A 45 -44.94 15.99 5.56
CA PHE A 45 -43.78 15.69 6.43
C PHE A 45 -43.85 14.59 7.51
N ILE A 46 -43.18 13.45 7.26
CA ILE A 46 -42.10 12.83 8.06
C ILE A 46 -41.55 11.62 7.23
N GLN A 47 -40.22 11.59 7.02
CA GLN A 47 -39.37 10.51 6.46
C GLN A 47 -39.89 9.75 5.21
N ARG A 48 -39.48 10.18 3.99
CA ARG A 48 -39.99 9.60 2.74
C ARG A 48 -39.09 9.37 1.50
N PRO A 49 -37.75 9.52 1.40
CA PRO A 49 -37.15 9.40 0.08
C PRO A 49 -37.02 7.97 -0.50
N ILE A 50 -37.21 6.89 0.28
CA ILE A 50 -37.01 5.51 -0.23
C ILE A 50 -38.34 4.75 -0.42
N LEU A 51 -39.42 5.17 0.23
CA LEU A 51 -40.68 4.40 0.25
C LEU A 51 -41.59 4.63 -0.97
N ASN A 52 -41.49 5.77 -1.65
CA ASN A 52 -42.43 6.10 -2.73
C ASN A 52 -42.02 5.59 -4.12
N GLY A 53 -40.74 5.30 -4.36
CA GLY A 53 -40.30 4.70 -5.63
C GLY A 53 -40.57 3.19 -5.74
N ALA A 54 -40.79 2.52 -4.61
CA ALA A 54 -40.94 1.06 -4.55
C ALA A 54 -42.40 0.59 -4.67
N ARG A 55 -43.39 1.47 -4.47
CA ARG A 55 -44.82 1.08 -4.48
C ARG A 55 -45.44 1.08 -5.88
N ASP A 56 -44.93 1.91 -6.80
CA ASP A 56 -45.41 1.98 -8.19
C ASP A 56 -44.74 0.96 -9.13
N ARG A 57 -43.78 0.16 -8.64
CA ARG A 57 -43.07 -0.85 -9.47
C ARG A 57 -43.65 -2.27 -9.39
N LEU A 58 -44.80 -2.44 -8.76
CA LEU A 58 -45.44 -3.75 -8.56
C LEU A 58 -46.15 -4.32 -9.82
N ALA A 59 -46.04 -3.68 -10.99
CA ALA A 59 -46.83 -4.04 -12.17
C ALA A 59 -46.04 -4.55 -13.38
N THR A 60 -44.70 -4.59 -13.34
CA THR A 60 -43.91 -5.07 -14.49
C THR A 60 -42.88 -6.10 -14.06
N GLU A 61 -43.11 -7.33 -14.49
CA GLU A 61 -42.24 -8.50 -14.40
C GLU A 61 -40.91 -8.26 -15.12
N ASP A 62 -39.86 -7.87 -14.39
CA ASP A 62 -38.46 -8.28 -14.65
C ASP A 62 -37.59 -7.83 -13.47
N GLU A 63 -37.55 -8.62 -12.39
CA GLU A 63 -36.56 -8.43 -11.33
C GLU A 63 -35.27 -9.16 -11.71
N GLY A 64 -34.47 -8.50 -12.55
CA GLY A 64 -33.07 -8.86 -12.78
C GLY A 64 -32.26 -8.91 -11.46
N PRO A 65 -30.96 -9.28 -11.51
CA PRO A 65 -30.16 -9.47 -10.31
C PRO A 65 -30.00 -8.15 -9.53
N ASN A 66 -30.84 -7.95 -8.52
CA ASN A 66 -30.86 -6.76 -7.68
C ASN A 66 -29.60 -6.71 -6.80
N GLY A 67 -28.98 -5.53 -6.72
CA GLY A 67 -27.85 -5.24 -5.84
C GLY A 67 -28.24 -5.17 -4.35
N PRO A 68 -27.29 -4.91 -3.44
CA PRO A 68 -27.55 -4.84 -2.00
C PRO A 68 -28.63 -3.81 -1.66
N GLY A 69 -29.57 -4.18 -0.77
CA GLY A 69 -30.66 -3.31 -0.30
C GLY A 69 -31.86 -3.17 -1.25
N MET A 70 -31.81 -3.80 -2.43
CA MET A 70 -32.83 -3.70 -3.49
C MET A 70 -33.74 -4.95 -3.56
N SER A 71 -33.90 -5.70 -2.48
CA SER A 71 -34.85 -6.82 -2.44
C SER A 71 -36.29 -6.39 -2.14
N ASP A 72 -37.26 -7.21 -2.58
CA ASP A 72 -38.70 -7.02 -2.34
C ASP A 72 -38.95 -6.63 -0.86
N PRO A 73 -39.67 -5.53 -0.59
CA PRO A 73 -40.01 -5.12 0.77
C PRO A 73 -40.72 -6.19 1.61
N ARG A 74 -41.30 -7.22 0.97
CA ARG A 74 -41.96 -8.37 1.60
C ARG A 74 -41.01 -9.54 1.90
N GLU A 75 -39.75 -9.48 1.46
CA GLU A 75 -38.81 -10.56 1.68
C GLU A 75 -38.49 -10.69 3.19
N PRO A 76 -38.67 -11.87 3.80
CA PRO A 76 -38.48 -12.07 5.24
C PRO A 76 -37.03 -11.83 5.70
N PHE A 77 -36.07 -11.91 4.78
CA PHE A 77 -34.65 -11.72 5.05
C PHE A 77 -34.12 -10.34 4.62
N ARG A 78 -34.98 -9.40 4.25
CA ARG A 78 -34.57 -8.07 3.77
C ARG A 78 -33.65 -7.32 4.74
N ASN A 79 -33.93 -7.38 6.05
CA ASN A 79 -33.09 -6.73 7.06
C ASN A 79 -31.69 -7.37 7.17
N THR A 80 -31.55 -8.60 6.69
CA THR A 80 -30.32 -9.40 6.75
C THR A 80 -29.64 -9.53 5.37
N SER A 81 -30.31 -9.13 4.29
CA SER A 81 -29.82 -9.30 2.92
C SER A 81 -28.55 -8.49 2.67
N THR A 82 -28.46 -7.28 3.24
CA THR A 82 -27.25 -6.45 3.19
C THR A 82 -26.09 -7.10 3.95
N TRP A 83 -26.36 -7.73 5.11
CA TRP A 83 -25.35 -8.49 5.85
C TRP A 83 -24.90 -9.74 5.10
N PHE A 84 -25.82 -10.48 4.47
CA PHE A 84 -25.46 -11.65 3.66
C PHE A 84 -24.64 -11.26 2.43
N TRP A 85 -25.00 -10.17 1.77
CA TRP A 85 -24.21 -9.60 0.69
C TRP A 85 -22.82 -9.19 1.17
N PHE A 86 -22.75 -8.47 2.28
CA PHE A 86 -21.49 -8.06 2.91
C PHE A 86 -20.62 -9.28 3.24
N SER A 87 -21.11 -10.20 4.07
CA SER A 87 -20.36 -11.38 4.49
C SER A 87 -19.94 -12.27 3.32
N ALA A 88 -20.75 -12.37 2.26
CA ALA A 88 -20.38 -13.06 1.03
C ALA A 88 -19.23 -12.34 0.31
N ALA A 89 -19.27 -11.00 0.24
CA ALA A 89 -18.17 -10.20 -0.29
C ALA A 89 -16.91 -10.40 0.56
N THR A 90 -16.96 -10.21 1.88
CA THR A 90 -15.78 -10.36 2.76
C THR A 90 -15.16 -11.76 2.71
N LYS A 91 -15.98 -12.82 2.59
CA LYS A 91 -15.50 -14.21 2.49
C LYS A 91 -14.85 -14.56 1.16
N ARG A 92 -15.24 -13.89 0.07
CA ARG A 92 -14.82 -14.28 -1.29
C ARG A 92 -13.96 -13.25 -1.99
N TYR A 93 -13.87 -12.04 -1.47
CA TYR A 93 -13.16 -10.95 -2.10
C TYR A 93 -11.66 -11.03 -1.82
N ALA A 94 -10.99 -11.94 -2.53
CA ALA A 94 -9.53 -11.92 -2.73
C ALA A 94 -9.16 -11.31 -4.11
N GLY A 95 -10.11 -10.62 -4.76
CA GLY A 95 -10.10 -10.33 -6.19
C GLY A 95 -10.56 -11.53 -7.03
N ASP A 96 -10.94 -11.30 -8.29
CA ASP A 96 -11.22 -12.38 -9.23
C ASP A 96 -9.91 -12.84 -9.87
N THR A 97 -9.44 -14.04 -9.51
CA THR A 97 -8.17 -14.60 -10.00
C THR A 97 -8.16 -14.88 -11.51
N ARG A 98 -9.32 -14.82 -12.18
CA ARG A 98 -9.43 -14.97 -13.63
C ARG A 98 -9.18 -13.65 -14.36
N ILE A 99 -9.25 -12.52 -13.66
CA ILE A 99 -8.94 -11.20 -14.20
C ILE A 99 -7.45 -10.94 -14.02
N ARG A 100 -6.75 -10.71 -15.12
CA ARG A 100 -5.34 -10.32 -15.11
C ARG A 100 -5.21 -8.96 -15.74
N LEU A 101 -4.36 -8.13 -15.14
CA LEU A 101 -3.99 -6.84 -15.70
C LEU A 101 -3.22 -7.08 -17.00
N ASP A 102 -3.64 -6.44 -18.09
CA ASP A 102 -2.84 -6.39 -19.32
C ASP A 102 -1.88 -5.20 -19.22
N PRO A 103 -0.56 -5.41 -19.02
CA PRO A 103 0.38 -4.31 -18.87
C PRO A 103 0.33 -3.34 -20.03
N GLY A 104 0.11 -3.83 -21.26
CA GLY A 104 0.03 -3.00 -22.46
C GLY A 104 -1.13 -2.00 -22.46
N GLY A 105 -2.17 -2.24 -21.66
CA GLY A 105 -3.30 -1.35 -21.46
C GLY A 105 -3.21 -0.39 -20.29
N VAL A 106 -2.21 -0.54 -19.43
CA VAL A 106 -2.11 0.27 -18.21
C VAL A 106 -1.51 1.62 -18.54
N PHE A 107 -2.08 2.67 -17.96
CA PHE A 107 -1.49 4.00 -17.89
C PHE A 107 -1.18 4.38 -16.45
N SER A 108 0.00 4.96 -16.24
CA SER A 108 0.49 5.34 -14.92
C SER A 108 0.90 6.81 -14.89
N PHE A 109 0.59 7.52 -13.80
CA PHE A 109 1.09 8.88 -13.61
C PHE A 109 2.59 8.95 -13.26
N TYR A 110 3.26 7.80 -13.23
CA TYR A 110 4.70 7.65 -12.98
C TYR A 110 5.48 7.31 -14.27
N GLU A 111 4.88 7.53 -15.45
CA GLU A 111 5.58 7.29 -16.70
C GLU A 111 6.79 8.23 -16.86
N PRO A 112 7.87 7.77 -17.51
CA PRO A 112 9.04 8.61 -17.79
C PRO A 112 8.73 9.88 -18.59
N GLY A 113 7.63 9.90 -19.36
CA GLY A 113 7.18 11.08 -20.10
C GLY A 113 6.59 12.20 -19.24
N LEU A 114 6.17 11.91 -18.00
CA LEU A 114 5.58 12.86 -17.06
C LEU A 114 6.60 13.39 -16.04
N GLN A 115 7.74 13.89 -16.53
CA GLN A 115 8.80 14.38 -15.64
C GLN A 115 8.41 15.62 -14.85
N ASN A 116 7.58 16.50 -15.42
CA ASN A 116 7.11 17.71 -14.75
C ASN A 116 6.24 17.34 -13.53
N GLN A 117 5.29 16.41 -13.71
CA GLN A 117 4.53 15.82 -12.61
C GLN A 117 5.41 15.19 -11.53
N SER A 118 6.44 14.45 -11.95
CA SER A 118 7.36 13.80 -11.02
C SER A 118 8.13 14.82 -10.18
N LYS A 119 8.63 15.89 -10.82
CA LYS A 119 9.37 16.98 -10.13
C LYS A 119 8.47 17.77 -9.20
N ALA A 120 7.26 18.13 -9.63
CA ALA A 120 6.30 18.87 -8.81
C ALA A 120 5.95 18.09 -7.54
N ARG A 121 5.65 16.79 -7.68
CA ARG A 121 5.35 15.90 -6.56
C ARG A 121 6.52 15.75 -5.60
N VAL A 122 7.73 15.55 -6.11
CA VAL A 122 8.93 15.46 -5.26
C VAL A 122 9.16 16.78 -4.50
N ALA A 123 8.95 17.92 -5.14
CA ALA A 123 9.08 19.23 -4.48
C ALA A 123 8.04 19.40 -3.37
N GLU A 124 6.78 19.05 -3.64
CA GLU A 124 5.70 19.07 -2.65
C GLU A 124 6.00 18.13 -1.47
N GLU A 125 6.48 16.91 -1.72
CA GLU A 125 6.85 15.96 -0.67
C GLU A 125 8.04 16.46 0.17
N ILE A 126 9.05 17.02 -0.46
CA ILE A 126 10.22 17.62 0.20
C ILE A 126 9.79 18.74 1.15
N GLU A 127 8.86 19.59 0.72
CA GLU A 127 8.33 20.70 1.52
C GLU A 127 7.42 20.20 2.65
N HIS A 128 6.41 19.39 2.32
CA HIS A 128 5.39 18.92 3.26
C HIS A 128 5.97 18.03 4.36
N PHE A 129 6.85 17.10 3.99
CA PHE A 129 7.44 16.16 4.94
C PHE A 129 8.77 16.65 5.55
N GLY A 130 9.38 17.71 5.02
CA GLY A 130 10.68 18.21 5.49
C GLY A 130 11.86 17.32 5.09
N LEU A 131 11.77 16.67 3.92
CA LEU A 131 12.79 15.75 3.41
C LEU A 131 13.93 16.52 2.75
N ASP A 132 15.13 15.94 2.70
CA ASP A 132 16.24 16.41 1.90
C ASP A 132 16.10 15.99 0.42
N ARG A 133 17.11 16.32 -0.40
CA ARG A 133 17.10 15.97 -1.83
C ARG A 133 17.22 14.46 -2.09
N ASP A 134 17.69 13.70 -1.11
CA ASP A 134 17.84 12.25 -1.16
C ASP A 134 16.60 11.54 -0.58
N GLY A 135 15.56 12.30 -0.21
CA GLY A 135 14.31 11.79 0.35
C GLY A 135 14.38 11.39 1.82
N ARG A 136 15.43 11.82 2.55
CA ARG A 136 15.61 11.54 3.99
C ARG A 136 15.15 12.70 4.84
N TRP A 137 14.74 12.44 6.09
CA TRP A 137 14.39 13.53 7.00
C TRP A 137 15.61 14.40 7.32
N ARG A 138 15.45 15.73 7.21
CA ARG A 138 16.55 16.70 7.47
C ARG A 138 16.95 16.79 8.93
N SER A 139 16.04 16.48 9.84
CA SER A 139 16.30 16.60 11.28
C SER A 139 16.89 15.31 11.84
N THR A 140 17.80 15.50 12.80
CA THR A 140 18.22 14.40 13.67
C THR A 140 17.19 14.24 14.79
N PRO A 141 16.85 13.00 15.18
CA PRO A 141 15.83 12.69 16.21
C PRO A 141 16.09 13.34 17.58
N PHE A 142 17.31 13.85 17.82
CA PHE A 142 17.68 14.51 19.08
C PHE A 142 17.00 15.87 19.30
N ARG A 143 16.43 16.47 18.25
CA ARG A 143 15.47 17.58 18.38
C ARG A 143 14.11 17.06 17.96
N GLY A 144 13.36 16.51 18.92
CA GLY A 144 12.03 15.96 18.71
C GLY A 144 11.18 16.80 17.76
N GLU A 145 11.11 16.37 16.51
CA GLU A 145 10.12 16.88 15.57
C GLU A 145 8.76 16.42 16.08
N MET A 146 8.07 17.31 16.77
CA MET A 146 6.66 17.12 17.08
C MET A 146 5.94 16.79 15.77
N GLY A 147 5.27 15.63 15.73
CA GLY A 147 4.53 15.17 14.55
C GLY A 147 5.33 14.32 13.54
N ARG A 148 6.57 13.88 13.82
CA ARG A 148 7.28 12.94 12.91
C ARG A 148 6.50 11.65 12.69
N GLU A 149 5.92 11.08 13.74
CA GLU A 149 5.09 9.87 13.65
C GLU A 149 3.86 10.10 12.77
N GLU A 150 3.19 11.26 12.93
CA GLU A 150 2.06 11.63 12.08
C GLU A 150 2.49 11.80 10.61
N LYS A 151 3.63 12.46 10.36
CA LYS A 151 4.21 12.60 9.02
C LYS A 151 4.57 11.25 8.40
N LEU A 152 5.13 10.31 9.17
CA LEU A 152 5.39 8.94 8.72
C LEU A 152 4.10 8.22 8.35
N LEU A 153 3.04 8.35 9.16
CA LEU A 153 1.72 7.79 8.86
C LEU A 153 1.11 8.41 7.60
N GLN A 154 1.22 9.74 7.44
CA GLN A 154 0.77 10.44 6.24
C GLN A 154 1.57 9.97 5.00
N LEU A 155 2.89 9.82 5.10
CA LEU A 155 3.74 9.31 4.04
C LEU A 155 3.36 7.86 3.68
N GLN A 156 3.11 7.01 4.68
CA GLN A 156 2.68 5.63 4.49
C GLN A 156 1.33 5.54 3.75
N ARG A 157 0.42 6.49 4.03
CA ARG A 157 -0.92 6.54 3.42
C ARG A 157 -0.96 7.33 2.11
N ARG A 158 0.11 8.01 1.71
CA ARG A 158 0.12 8.95 0.56
C ARG A 158 -0.33 8.31 -0.74
N ARG A 159 0.04 7.04 -0.97
CA ARG A 159 -0.27 6.31 -2.22
C ARG A 159 -1.77 6.04 -2.37
N ARG A 160 -2.54 6.12 -1.28
CA ARG A 160 -4.00 6.00 -1.27
C ARG A 160 -4.73 7.29 -1.65
N HIS A 161 -4.11 8.44 -1.40
CA HIS A 161 -4.70 9.76 -1.63
C HIS A 161 -3.92 10.50 -2.72
N HIS A 162 -3.63 9.82 -3.82
CA HIS A 162 -2.86 10.43 -4.88
C HIS A 162 -3.70 11.51 -5.57
N ARG A 163 -3.31 12.77 -5.37
CA ARG A 163 -3.86 13.91 -6.10
C ARG A 163 -2.91 14.29 -7.23
N LEU A 164 -3.49 14.47 -8.42
CA LEU A 164 -2.77 15.00 -9.56
C LEU A 164 -2.89 16.52 -9.52
N THR A 165 -1.89 17.15 -8.94
CA THR A 165 -1.73 18.60 -8.89
C THR A 165 -0.75 19.03 -9.98
N SER A 166 -0.84 20.29 -10.41
CA SER A 166 0.14 20.89 -11.32
C SER A 166 0.24 20.21 -12.70
N VAL A 167 -0.85 19.67 -13.24
CA VAL A 167 -0.90 19.11 -14.61
C VAL A 167 -0.83 20.25 -15.63
N ASP A 168 0.27 20.31 -16.37
CA ASP A 168 0.42 21.28 -17.45
C ASP A 168 -0.21 20.78 -18.77
N ARG A 169 -0.28 21.66 -19.78
CA ARG A 169 -0.90 21.32 -21.08
C ARG A 169 -0.14 20.22 -21.82
N GLN A 170 1.18 20.13 -21.66
CA GLN A 170 2.01 19.13 -22.32
C GLN A 170 1.80 17.77 -21.67
N ASP A 171 1.76 17.73 -20.33
CA ASP A 171 1.40 16.56 -19.54
C ASP A 171 0.02 16.05 -19.97
N ALA A 172 -1.00 16.91 -20.00
CA ALA A 172 -2.35 16.53 -20.42
C ALA A 172 -2.41 15.96 -21.85
N GLN A 173 -1.70 16.58 -22.80
CA GLN A 173 -1.59 16.06 -24.16
C GLN A 173 -0.91 14.70 -24.21
N TYR A 174 0.17 14.51 -23.45
CA TYR A 174 0.86 13.23 -23.34
C TYR A 174 -0.06 12.15 -22.75
N MET A 175 -0.75 12.44 -21.64
CA MET A 175 -1.70 11.51 -21.00
C MET A 175 -2.75 11.04 -22.00
N ARG A 176 -3.37 11.98 -22.72
CA ARG A 176 -4.39 11.67 -23.73
C ARG A 176 -3.83 10.78 -24.85
N GLN A 177 -2.69 11.15 -25.43
CA GLN A 177 -2.07 10.39 -26.52
C GLN A 177 -1.67 8.98 -26.07
N ALA A 178 -1.09 8.83 -24.88
CA ALA A 178 -0.68 7.55 -24.33
C ALA A 178 -1.89 6.63 -24.10
N VAL A 179 -2.97 7.14 -23.53
CA VAL A 179 -4.21 6.38 -23.31
C VAL A 179 -4.87 5.99 -24.64
N GLU A 180 -5.02 6.93 -25.57
CA GLU A 180 -5.59 6.64 -26.89
C GLU A 180 -4.78 5.59 -27.65
N GLN A 181 -3.45 5.71 -27.65
CA GLN A 181 -2.56 4.76 -28.32
C GLN A 181 -2.68 3.35 -27.73
N ARG A 182 -2.72 3.22 -26.41
CA ARG A 182 -2.84 1.91 -25.73
C ARG A 182 -4.20 1.28 -25.95
N LEU A 183 -5.27 2.08 -25.89
CA LEU A 183 -6.61 1.59 -26.18
C LEU A 183 -6.69 1.06 -27.61
N ARG A 184 -6.19 1.81 -28.60
CA ARG A 184 -6.11 1.37 -30.00
C ARG A 184 -5.29 0.09 -30.12
N SER A 185 -4.11 0.07 -29.50
CA SER A 185 -3.21 -1.08 -29.54
C SER A 185 -3.88 -2.33 -28.97
N ASN A 186 -4.63 -2.21 -27.88
CA ASN A 186 -5.37 -3.33 -27.28
C ASN A 186 -6.58 -3.79 -28.10
N LEU A 187 -7.25 -2.89 -28.80
CA LEU A 187 -8.39 -3.23 -29.68
C LEU A 187 -7.90 -3.88 -30.99
N GLU A 188 -6.75 -3.44 -31.50
CA GLU A 188 -6.17 -3.90 -32.77
C GLU A 188 -5.27 -5.14 -32.60
N ALA A 189 -4.65 -5.33 -31.44
CA ALA A 189 -3.71 -6.43 -31.21
C ALA A 189 -4.42 -7.80 -31.20
N LYS A 190 -4.19 -8.57 -32.27
CA LYS A 190 -4.32 -10.03 -32.25
C LYS A 190 -3.23 -10.61 -31.32
N GLN A 191 -3.52 -10.83 -30.04
CA GLN A 191 -2.83 -11.66 -29.01
C GLN A 191 -1.27 -11.68 -28.88
N HIS A 192 -0.46 -11.23 -29.85
CA HIS A 192 0.96 -11.56 -30.00
C HIS A 192 1.93 -10.49 -29.47
N HIS A 193 1.43 -9.37 -28.92
CA HIS A 193 2.27 -8.32 -28.32
C HIS A 193 2.03 -8.12 -26.82
N ARG A 194 1.38 -9.09 -26.16
CA ARG A 194 1.22 -9.06 -24.70
C ARG A 194 2.50 -9.54 -24.03
N SER A 195 2.92 -8.80 -23.01
CA SER A 195 3.98 -9.23 -22.10
C SER A 195 3.53 -10.49 -21.38
N ASP A 196 4.35 -11.54 -21.41
CA ASP A 196 4.10 -12.78 -20.66
C ASP A 196 4.38 -12.62 -19.16
N ILE A 197 4.81 -11.43 -18.73
CA ILE A 197 5.19 -11.16 -17.34
C ILE A 197 3.97 -10.73 -16.54
N ASP A 198 3.68 -11.50 -15.50
CA ASP A 198 2.66 -11.14 -14.52
C ASP A 198 3.23 -10.20 -13.45
N TRP A 199 3.28 -8.91 -13.77
CA TRP A 199 3.78 -7.89 -12.85
C TRP A 199 2.96 -7.80 -11.55
N ALA A 200 1.66 -8.11 -11.59
CA ALA A 200 0.82 -8.13 -10.41
C ALA A 200 1.23 -9.27 -9.47
N TYR A 201 1.53 -10.45 -10.03
CA TYR A 201 2.08 -11.58 -9.27
C TYR A 201 3.45 -11.26 -8.69
N VAL A 202 4.36 -10.64 -9.46
CA VAL A 202 5.69 -10.24 -8.99
C VAL A 202 5.57 -9.26 -7.82
N ALA A 203 4.77 -8.21 -7.95
CA ALA A 203 4.53 -7.24 -6.89
C ALA A 203 3.94 -7.90 -5.63
N LYS A 204 2.94 -8.77 -5.80
CA LYS A 204 2.34 -9.53 -4.70
C LYS A 204 3.37 -10.41 -4.00
N SER A 205 4.21 -11.12 -4.76
CA SER A 205 5.27 -11.98 -4.23
C SER A 205 6.25 -11.17 -3.36
N ILE A 206 6.64 -9.97 -3.79
CA ILE A 206 7.51 -9.08 -3.01
C ILE A 206 6.82 -8.65 -1.71
N VAL A 207 5.58 -8.17 -1.78
CA VAL A 207 4.85 -7.72 -0.58
C VAL A 207 4.66 -8.87 0.40
N THR A 208 4.17 -10.02 -0.05
CA THR A 208 3.94 -11.19 0.80
C THR A 208 5.23 -11.73 1.39
N ARG A 209 6.35 -11.66 0.65
CA ARG A 209 7.64 -12.17 1.12
C ARG A 209 8.33 -11.27 2.14
N TYR A 210 8.10 -9.96 2.12
CA TYR A 210 8.95 -9.03 2.87
C TYR A 210 8.22 -8.15 3.88
N SER A 211 6.89 -8.03 3.77
CA SER A 211 6.12 -7.10 4.61
C SER A 211 6.18 -7.45 6.09
N ASP A 212 5.89 -8.70 6.45
CA ASP A 212 5.87 -9.16 7.84
C ASP A 212 7.28 -9.20 8.44
N GLU A 213 8.29 -9.57 7.65
CA GLU A 213 9.68 -9.65 8.07
C GLU A 213 10.26 -8.26 8.35
N LEU A 214 9.91 -7.25 7.53
CA LEU A 214 10.31 -5.85 7.79
C LEU A 214 9.65 -5.30 9.05
N LYS A 215 8.36 -5.59 9.27
CA LYS A 215 7.65 -5.18 10.49
C LYS A 215 8.20 -5.87 11.73
N THR A 216 8.48 -7.17 11.64
CA THR A 216 9.11 -7.94 12.72
C THR A 216 10.48 -7.36 13.06
N LEU A 217 11.30 -7.07 12.06
CA LEU A 217 12.60 -6.43 12.25
C LEU A 217 12.45 -5.04 12.90
N LEU A 218 11.49 -4.21 12.46
CA LEU A 218 11.23 -2.92 13.09
C LEU A 218 10.80 -3.08 14.55
N SER A 219 9.94 -4.06 14.86
CA SER A 219 9.49 -4.36 16.22
C SER A 219 10.66 -4.74 17.13
N ASP A 220 11.51 -5.68 16.72
CA ASP A 220 12.67 -6.12 17.52
C ASP A 220 13.78 -5.06 17.61
N VAL A 221 13.97 -4.22 16.58
CA VAL A 221 14.90 -3.09 16.67
C VAL A 221 14.35 -1.99 17.61
N SER A 222 13.02 -1.88 17.72
CA SER A 222 12.35 -0.91 18.58
C SER A 222 12.22 -1.36 20.04
N SER A 223 12.45 -2.64 20.34
CA SER A 223 12.47 -3.12 21.73
C SER A 223 13.63 -2.47 22.50
N ASP A 224 13.42 -2.19 23.77
CA ASP A 224 14.49 -1.65 24.61
C ASP A 224 15.70 -2.57 24.61
N ILE A 225 16.90 -1.98 24.48
CA ILE A 225 18.14 -2.75 24.65
C ILE A 225 18.28 -3.00 26.15
N PRO A 226 18.22 -4.26 26.59
CA PRO A 226 18.25 -4.56 28.00
C PRO A 226 19.57 -4.09 28.61
N ASP A 227 19.48 -3.52 29.81
CA ASP A 227 20.65 -3.12 30.56
C ASP A 227 21.40 -4.36 31.04
N THR A 228 22.71 -4.23 31.23
CA THR A 228 23.61 -5.37 31.52
C THR A 228 23.32 -6.10 32.83
N ASP A 229 22.42 -5.57 33.66
CA ASP A 229 22.05 -6.11 34.97
C ASP A 229 20.76 -6.96 34.93
N GLU A 230 20.05 -7.03 33.81
CA GLU A 230 18.84 -7.85 33.63
C GLU A 230 19.13 -9.22 33.00
N ASP A 231 18.22 -10.18 33.21
CA ASP A 231 18.29 -11.57 32.69
C ASP A 231 18.44 -11.68 31.16
N PHE A 232 18.26 -10.58 30.41
CA PHE A 232 18.39 -10.53 28.96
C PHE A 232 19.70 -9.83 28.56
N SER A 233 20.64 -10.58 28.00
CA SER A 233 21.94 -10.01 27.64
C SER A 233 21.85 -9.22 26.32
N PRO A 234 22.61 -8.12 26.14
CA PRO A 234 22.76 -7.45 24.84
C PRO A 234 23.19 -8.38 23.70
N LYS A 235 23.83 -9.51 24.04
CA LYS A 235 24.17 -10.59 23.12
C LYS A 235 22.94 -11.30 22.55
N GLU A 236 21.95 -11.62 23.37
CA GLU A 236 20.72 -12.29 22.93
C GLU A 236 19.89 -11.37 22.03
N TRP A 237 19.79 -10.10 22.40
CA TRP A 237 19.14 -9.08 21.57
C TRP A 237 19.83 -8.97 20.20
N LEU A 238 21.16 -8.87 20.17
CA LEU A 238 21.91 -8.80 18.92
C LEU A 238 21.81 -10.10 18.12
N THR A 239 21.75 -11.26 18.78
CA THR A 239 21.56 -12.57 18.13
C THR A 239 20.23 -12.63 17.40
N ARG A 240 19.14 -12.15 18.03
CA ARG A 240 17.81 -12.11 17.40
C ARG A 240 17.80 -11.21 16.17
N LEU A 241 18.33 -9.99 16.28
CA LEU A 241 18.42 -9.07 15.14
C LEU A 241 19.28 -9.63 14.01
N ARG A 242 20.38 -10.29 14.37
CA ARG A 242 21.25 -10.97 13.40
C ARG A 242 20.50 -12.06 12.64
N GLN A 243 19.73 -12.90 13.32
CA GLN A 243 18.92 -13.94 12.68
C GLN A 243 17.89 -13.36 11.71
N LEU A 244 17.18 -12.30 12.12
CA LEU A 244 16.20 -11.64 11.26
C LEU A 244 16.85 -11.02 10.01
N THR A 245 17.97 -10.32 10.17
CA THR A 245 18.68 -9.72 9.02
C THR A 245 19.37 -10.78 8.15
N HIS A 246 19.80 -11.91 8.71
CA HIS A 246 20.33 -13.04 7.94
C HIS A 246 19.31 -13.64 7.00
N TRP A 247 18.05 -13.72 7.41
CA TRP A 247 16.98 -14.18 6.53
C TRP A 247 16.91 -13.36 5.22
N PHE A 248 17.19 -12.05 5.29
CA PHE A 248 17.27 -11.18 4.12
C PHE A 248 18.60 -11.27 3.37
N LEU A 249 19.72 -11.40 4.10
CA LEU A 249 21.07 -11.36 3.53
C LEU A 249 21.44 -12.67 2.83
N LEU A 250 21.19 -13.82 3.45
CA LEU A 250 21.72 -15.12 3.04
C LEU A 250 21.39 -15.55 1.61
N PRO A 251 20.23 -15.21 1.02
CA PRO A 251 19.97 -15.53 -0.39
C PRO A 251 20.93 -14.82 -1.37
N PHE A 252 21.60 -13.75 -0.94
CA PHE A 252 22.35 -12.85 -1.84
C PHE A 252 23.77 -12.55 -1.37
N PHE A 253 24.08 -12.71 -0.09
CA PHE A 253 25.36 -12.36 0.53
C PHE A 253 26.19 -13.61 0.78
N GLU A 254 27.41 -13.61 0.25
CA GLU A 254 28.40 -14.66 0.49
C GLU A 254 29.42 -14.16 1.51
N TYR A 255 29.62 -14.94 2.57
CA TYR A 255 30.62 -14.59 3.57
C TYR A 255 32.02 -14.78 2.99
N PRO A 256 32.90 -13.78 3.14
CA PRO A 256 34.27 -13.85 2.67
C PRO A 256 35.05 -14.87 3.49
N THR A 257 35.89 -15.64 2.81
CA THR A 257 36.74 -16.67 3.42
C THR A 257 38.21 -16.45 3.01
N PRO A 258 39.17 -16.40 3.96
CA PRO A 258 38.99 -16.45 5.42
C PRO A 258 38.42 -15.14 5.98
N LEU A 259 37.77 -15.22 7.14
CA LEU A 259 37.30 -14.02 7.85
C LEU A 259 38.51 -13.24 8.41
N PRO A 260 38.62 -11.92 8.16
CA PRO A 260 39.73 -11.12 8.64
C PRO A 260 39.67 -10.90 10.15
N SER A 261 40.85 -10.73 10.77
CA SER A 261 40.99 -10.68 12.21
C SER A 261 40.97 -9.28 12.81
N GLU A 262 41.16 -8.23 12.00
CA GLU A 262 41.29 -6.86 12.49
C GLU A 262 40.01 -6.03 12.33
N ALA A 263 39.77 -5.12 13.27
CA ALA A 263 38.56 -4.27 13.28
C ALA A 263 38.47 -3.34 12.06
N TYR A 264 39.61 -2.87 11.55
CA TYR A 264 39.65 -2.05 10.34
C TYR A 264 39.21 -2.85 9.10
N ASP A 265 39.69 -4.09 8.99
CA ASP A 265 39.31 -4.99 7.90
C ASP A 265 37.84 -5.38 7.99
N LEU A 266 37.32 -5.65 9.19
CA LEU A 266 35.90 -5.89 9.41
C LEU A 266 35.03 -4.70 8.96
N ALA A 267 35.46 -3.46 9.22
CA ALA A 267 34.74 -2.27 8.79
C ALA A 267 34.75 -2.09 7.27
N MET A 268 35.84 -2.45 6.59
CA MET A 268 35.89 -2.48 5.13
C MET A 268 35.02 -3.59 4.55
N LEU A 269 35.02 -4.76 5.18
CA LEU A 269 34.34 -5.96 4.72
C LEU A 269 32.81 -5.84 4.81
N PHE A 270 32.32 -5.41 5.98
CA PHE A 270 30.91 -5.20 6.26
C PHE A 270 30.49 -3.74 6.02
N GLY A 271 31.31 -2.96 5.32
CA GLY A 271 30.91 -1.67 4.80
C GLY A 271 29.95 -1.85 3.62
N THR A 272 28.96 -0.97 3.49
CA THR A 272 28.01 -1.01 2.35
C THR A 272 28.69 -0.82 0.99
N ARG A 273 29.90 -0.26 0.96
CA ARG A 273 30.72 -0.06 -0.24
C ARG A 273 31.67 -1.22 -0.53
N SER A 274 31.67 -2.28 0.27
CA SER A 274 32.53 -3.44 0.02
C SER A 274 32.11 -4.16 -1.26
N PRO A 275 33.03 -4.79 -2.00
CA PRO A 275 32.68 -5.55 -3.21
C PRO A 275 31.64 -6.64 -2.94
N TYR A 276 31.74 -7.31 -1.79
CA TYR A 276 30.77 -8.32 -1.35
C TYR A 276 29.38 -7.73 -1.10
N ALA A 277 29.31 -6.58 -0.42
CA ALA A 277 28.05 -5.89 -0.17
C ALA A 277 27.41 -5.38 -1.45
N GLN A 278 28.21 -4.84 -2.39
CA GLN A 278 27.72 -4.34 -3.68
C GLN A 278 27.20 -5.49 -4.57
N ALA A 279 27.96 -6.59 -4.70
CA ALA A 279 27.52 -7.75 -5.45
C ALA A 279 26.25 -8.38 -4.86
N ALA A 280 26.17 -8.45 -3.53
CA ALA A 280 24.97 -8.95 -2.86
C ALA A 280 23.76 -8.02 -3.05
N LEU A 281 23.98 -6.69 -2.98
CA LEU A 281 22.93 -5.71 -3.24
C LEU A 281 22.42 -5.84 -4.68
N GLU A 282 23.31 -5.95 -5.66
CA GLU A 282 22.95 -6.17 -7.06
C GLU A 282 22.09 -7.43 -7.23
N ARG A 283 22.50 -8.56 -6.63
CA ARG A 283 21.71 -9.80 -6.64
C ARG A 283 20.32 -9.65 -6.01
N CYS A 284 20.23 -8.91 -4.90
CA CYS A 284 18.96 -8.64 -4.22
C CYS A 284 18.01 -7.79 -5.07
N VAL A 285 18.55 -6.76 -5.73
CA VAL A 285 17.78 -5.83 -6.57
C VAL A 285 17.33 -6.48 -7.87
N THR A 286 18.15 -7.36 -8.44
CA THR A 286 17.90 -7.99 -9.75
C THR A 286 17.17 -9.33 -9.66
N GLN A 287 16.72 -9.75 -8.47
CA GLN A 287 16.09 -11.06 -8.26
C GLN A 287 14.82 -11.30 -9.09
N TYR A 288 14.14 -10.23 -9.54
CA TYR A 288 12.97 -10.28 -10.44
C TYR A 288 13.25 -9.59 -11.79
N SER A 289 14.51 -9.30 -12.11
CA SER A 289 14.88 -8.73 -13.40
C SER A 289 14.58 -9.73 -14.53
N VAL A 290 14.08 -9.21 -15.63
CA VAL A 290 13.74 -9.99 -16.81
C VAL A 290 14.98 -10.10 -17.70
N ASN A 291 15.32 -11.31 -18.13
CA ASN A 291 16.49 -11.56 -19.00
C ASN A 291 16.41 -10.89 -20.39
N LYS A 292 15.22 -10.40 -20.79
CA LYS A 292 15.02 -9.59 -21.99
C LYS A 292 14.68 -8.19 -21.56
N GLU A 293 15.37 -7.20 -22.12
CA GLU A 293 15.03 -5.80 -21.88
C GLU A 293 13.55 -5.59 -22.23
N PRO A 294 12.76 -4.97 -21.33
CA PRO A 294 11.35 -4.74 -21.60
C PRO A 294 11.20 -3.83 -22.82
N THR A 295 10.62 -4.37 -23.90
CA THR A 295 10.47 -3.64 -25.16
C THR A 295 9.21 -2.78 -25.20
N ASN A 296 8.22 -3.08 -24.34
CA ASN A 296 6.99 -2.31 -24.23
C ASN A 296 7.12 -1.26 -23.12
N GLY A 297 6.66 -0.03 -23.38
CA GLY A 297 6.75 1.08 -22.43
C GLY A 297 6.12 0.79 -21.06
N ALA A 298 5.04 0.00 -21.02
CA ALA A 298 4.43 -0.39 -19.76
C ALA A 298 5.27 -1.37 -18.93
N ASP A 299 5.91 -2.35 -19.57
CA ASP A 299 6.80 -3.28 -18.87
C ASP A 299 8.02 -2.56 -18.30
N VAL A 300 8.53 -1.54 -19.00
CA VAL A 300 9.60 -0.68 -18.48
C VAL A 300 9.16 0.02 -17.19
N VAL A 301 7.93 0.57 -17.16
CA VAL A 301 7.39 1.23 -15.96
C VAL A 301 7.31 0.26 -14.78
N PHE A 302 6.74 -0.93 -15.00
CA PHE A 302 6.63 -1.93 -13.93
C PHE A 302 7.98 -2.47 -13.48
N SER A 303 8.85 -2.87 -14.42
CA SER A 303 10.20 -3.36 -14.12
C SER A 303 10.99 -2.35 -13.31
N ARG A 304 10.92 -1.07 -13.68
CA ARG A 304 11.60 0.01 -12.95
C ARG A 304 11.02 0.17 -11.55
N ALA A 305 9.69 0.19 -11.41
CA ALA A 305 9.05 0.31 -10.10
C ALA A 305 9.43 -0.84 -9.15
N ILE A 306 9.49 -2.08 -9.67
CA ILE A 306 9.96 -3.24 -8.91
C ILE A 306 11.42 -3.07 -8.50
N THR A 307 12.28 -2.70 -9.45
CA THR A 307 13.73 -2.50 -9.22
C THR A 307 13.98 -1.42 -8.17
N ASP A 308 13.31 -0.26 -8.28
CA ASP A 308 13.45 0.86 -7.34
C ASP A 308 12.96 0.48 -5.93
N THR A 309 11.87 -0.30 -5.84
CA THR A 309 11.33 -0.82 -4.57
C THR A 309 12.31 -1.77 -3.90
N LEU A 310 12.85 -2.74 -4.66
CA LEU A 310 13.85 -3.68 -4.14
C LEU A 310 15.14 -2.96 -3.76
N HIS A 311 15.59 -1.97 -4.53
CA HIS A 311 16.77 -1.18 -4.20
C HIS A 311 16.62 -0.46 -2.86
N ALA A 312 15.49 0.22 -2.62
CA ALA A 312 15.23 0.87 -1.34
C ALA A 312 15.22 -0.14 -0.17
N MET A 313 14.55 -1.28 -0.34
CA MET A 313 14.48 -2.33 0.68
C MET A 313 15.84 -2.98 0.95
N CYS A 314 16.48 -3.53 -0.09
CA CYS A 314 17.74 -4.24 0.01
C CYS A 314 18.84 -3.33 0.56
N SER A 315 18.97 -2.10 0.07
CA SER A 315 20.01 -1.17 0.55
C SER A 315 19.84 -0.82 2.03
N THR A 316 18.60 -0.68 2.51
CA THR A 316 18.29 -0.39 3.91
C THR A 316 18.58 -1.59 4.80
N VAL A 317 18.03 -2.77 4.46
CA VAL A 317 18.21 -3.98 5.26
C VAL A 317 19.68 -4.44 5.26
N PHE A 318 20.39 -4.30 4.14
CA PHE A 318 21.80 -4.67 4.06
C PHE A 318 22.66 -3.71 4.88
N LYS A 319 22.37 -2.41 4.86
CA LYS A 319 23.05 -1.45 5.74
C LYS A 319 22.92 -1.89 7.21
N ILE A 320 21.73 -2.30 7.65
CA ILE A 320 21.49 -2.76 9.02
C ILE A 320 22.22 -4.08 9.29
N GLY A 321 21.97 -5.10 8.45
CA GLY A 321 22.54 -6.45 8.61
C GLY A 321 24.06 -6.48 8.57
N LEU A 322 24.70 -5.71 7.69
CA LEU A 322 26.15 -5.62 7.66
C LEU A 322 26.72 -4.88 8.89
N ASN A 323 26.05 -3.83 9.38
CA ASN A 323 26.46 -3.20 10.65
C ASN A 323 26.30 -4.16 11.85
N LEU A 324 25.27 -5.02 11.82
CA LEU A 324 25.09 -6.08 12.82
C LEU A 324 26.23 -7.11 12.75
N GLU A 325 26.60 -7.58 11.55
CA GLU A 325 27.75 -8.48 11.38
C GLU A 325 29.05 -7.86 11.89
N PHE A 326 29.31 -6.60 11.54
CA PHE A 326 30.48 -5.88 12.03
C PHE A 326 30.57 -5.90 13.57
N HIS A 327 29.48 -5.55 14.25
CA HIS A 327 29.45 -5.56 15.71
C HIS A 327 29.50 -6.98 16.29
N TRP A 328 28.87 -7.95 15.64
CA TRP A 328 28.93 -9.34 16.05
C TRP A 328 30.36 -9.87 16.07
N PHE A 329 31.09 -9.73 14.95
CA PHE A 329 32.48 -10.16 14.86
C PHE A 329 33.40 -9.35 15.77
N GLN A 330 33.16 -8.04 15.90
CA GLN A 330 34.00 -7.19 16.75
C GLN A 330 33.93 -7.56 18.24
N TYR A 331 32.75 -7.93 18.76
CA TYR A 331 32.52 -8.11 20.20
C TYR A 331 32.33 -9.55 20.65
N PHE A 332 31.81 -10.44 19.80
CA PHE A 332 31.43 -11.80 20.18
C PHE A 332 32.21 -12.92 19.49
N GLN A 333 32.94 -12.62 18.42
CA GLN A 333 33.86 -13.56 17.78
C GLN A 333 35.25 -12.92 17.60
N PRO A 334 35.96 -12.65 18.71
CA PRO A 334 37.31 -12.11 18.63
C PRO A 334 38.24 -13.13 17.95
N SER A 335 39.13 -12.59 17.13
CA SER A 335 40.10 -13.33 16.33
C SER A 335 41.16 -14.05 17.16
N ASP A 336 41.41 -13.53 18.36
CA ASP A 336 42.27 -14.14 19.37
C ASP A 336 41.39 -14.59 20.55
N PRO A 337 41.17 -15.91 20.74
CA PRO A 337 40.40 -16.43 21.86
C PRO A 337 41.07 -16.18 23.23
N SER A 338 42.33 -15.74 23.24
CA SER A 338 43.07 -15.37 24.47
C SER A 338 43.02 -13.88 24.79
N ALA A 339 42.53 -13.04 23.87
CA ALA A 339 42.35 -11.61 24.13
C ALA A 339 41.16 -11.38 25.10
N PRO A 340 41.25 -10.38 26.00
CA PRO A 340 40.13 -10.04 26.86
C PRO A 340 38.92 -9.64 26.01
N PRO A 341 37.70 -10.08 26.38
CA PRO A 341 36.50 -9.73 25.64
C PRO A 341 36.37 -8.21 25.56
N LYS A 342 36.20 -7.69 24.34
CA LYS A 342 35.96 -6.26 24.15
C LYS A 342 34.64 -5.91 24.85
N LEU A 343 34.70 -4.96 25.78
CA LEU A 343 33.52 -4.51 26.49
C LEU A 343 32.55 -3.88 25.47
N LEU A 344 31.38 -4.50 25.31
CA LEU A 344 30.30 -3.93 24.53
C LEU A 344 29.73 -2.75 25.31
N LEU A 345 29.86 -1.55 24.76
CA LEU A 345 29.34 -0.34 25.39
C LEU A 345 27.85 -0.19 25.01
N PRO A 346 26.90 -0.35 25.95
CA PRO A 346 25.46 -0.34 25.63
C PRO A 346 25.01 0.96 24.95
N HIS A 347 25.63 2.10 25.28
CA HIS A 347 25.33 3.38 24.65
C HIS A 347 25.66 3.41 23.14
N ILE A 348 26.69 2.70 22.69
CA ILE A 348 27.05 2.61 21.27
C ILE A 348 25.96 1.83 20.52
N LEU A 349 25.54 0.69 21.08
CA LEU A 349 24.45 -0.09 20.49
C LEU A 349 23.12 0.67 20.51
N LYS A 350 22.77 1.35 21.60
CA LYS A 350 21.56 2.19 21.68
C LYS A 350 21.57 3.26 20.58
N GLY A 351 22.70 3.92 20.36
CA GLY A 351 22.85 4.91 19.28
C GLY A 351 22.83 4.32 17.86
N ARG A 352 23.13 3.03 17.68
CA ARG A 352 23.04 2.32 16.39
C ARG A 352 21.65 1.78 16.13
N ALA A 353 21.05 1.12 17.13
CA ALA A 353 19.68 0.65 17.12
C ALA A 353 18.70 1.77 16.79
N MET A 354 18.88 2.94 17.42
CA MET A 354 18.06 4.10 17.09
C MET A 354 18.19 4.50 15.62
N ARG A 355 19.39 4.47 15.03
CA ARG A 355 19.55 4.75 13.59
C ARG A 355 18.86 3.70 12.71
N TRP A 356 19.00 2.42 13.04
CA TRP A 356 18.34 1.34 12.30
C TRP A 356 16.81 1.43 12.40
N LYS A 357 16.28 1.79 13.58
CA LYS A 357 14.85 2.05 13.79
C LYS A 357 14.36 3.13 12.84
N LEU A 358 15.08 4.25 12.76
CA LEU A 358 14.71 5.37 11.90
C LEU A 358 14.76 4.98 10.42
N ASP A 359 15.83 4.33 9.98
CA ASP A 359 15.96 3.83 8.61
C ASP A 359 14.78 2.90 8.24
N LEU A 360 14.37 1.99 9.13
CA LEU A 360 13.24 1.08 8.91
C LEU A 360 11.88 1.78 8.92
N GLN A 361 11.66 2.72 9.85
CA GLN A 361 10.43 3.52 9.88
C GLN A 361 10.25 4.31 8.58
N GLU A 362 11.33 4.93 8.10
CA GLU A 362 11.33 5.69 6.85
C GLU A 362 11.10 4.79 5.64
N LEU A 363 11.74 3.62 5.59
CA LEU A 363 11.50 2.62 4.54
C LEU A 363 10.03 2.15 4.53
N ILE A 364 9.49 1.74 5.67
CA ILE A 364 8.11 1.22 5.76
C ILE A 364 7.10 2.32 5.37
N ALA A 365 7.31 3.54 5.83
CA ALA A 365 6.49 4.68 5.43
C ALA A 365 6.64 4.99 3.93
N TRP A 366 7.84 4.92 3.36
CA TRP A 366 8.06 5.17 1.93
C TRP A 366 7.42 4.09 1.03
N LEU A 367 7.53 2.82 1.43
CA LEU A 367 6.88 1.68 0.75
C LEU A 367 5.37 1.88 0.67
N GLY A 368 4.78 2.45 1.73
CA GLY A 368 3.37 2.80 1.75
C GLY A 368 2.44 1.59 1.66
N TRP A 369 2.89 0.44 2.14
CA TRP A 369 2.11 -0.80 2.22
C TRP A 369 1.07 -0.75 3.36
N ALA A 370 0.42 0.40 3.55
CA ALA A 370 -0.60 0.61 4.57
C ALA A 370 -1.74 -0.42 4.49
N GLU A 371 -1.95 -1.06 3.33
CA GLU A 371 -2.98 -2.11 3.15
C GLU A 371 -2.64 -3.39 3.89
N GLN A 372 -1.36 -3.65 4.14
CA GLN A 372 -0.94 -4.76 5.01
C GLN A 372 -1.24 -4.48 6.48
N ASP A 373 -1.57 -3.23 6.83
CA ASP A 373 -2.06 -2.83 8.16
C ASP A 373 -3.57 -2.60 8.15
N ALA A 374 -4.22 -2.66 6.97
CA ALA A 374 -5.67 -2.57 6.85
C ALA A 374 -6.26 -3.94 7.13
N GLY A 375 -6.34 -4.26 8.42
CA GLY A 375 -6.91 -5.49 8.94
C GLY A 375 -7.30 -5.30 10.39
N CYS A 376 -7.88 -6.33 10.98
CA CYS A 376 -8.23 -6.35 12.39
C CYS A 376 -7.01 -6.86 13.13
N GLU A 377 -6.54 -6.10 14.12
CA GLU A 377 -5.39 -6.48 14.95
C GLU A 377 -5.61 -7.85 15.62
N GLU A 378 -6.86 -8.12 16.01
CA GLU A 378 -7.27 -9.40 16.58
C GLU A 378 -8.10 -10.23 15.60
N LYS A 379 -8.04 -11.55 15.79
CA LYS A 379 -8.96 -12.47 15.11
C LYS A 379 -10.38 -12.17 15.59
N CYS A 380 -11.26 -11.82 14.65
CA CYS A 380 -12.65 -11.55 14.94
C CYS A 380 -13.37 -12.73 15.61
N GLY A 381 -14.40 -12.43 16.39
CA GLY A 381 -15.20 -13.42 17.11
C GLY A 381 -15.99 -14.34 16.18
N VAL A 382 -16.59 -15.39 16.76
CA VAL A 382 -17.41 -16.34 16.00
C VAL A 382 -18.59 -15.61 15.35
N GLY A 383 -18.68 -15.68 14.02
CA GLY A 383 -19.73 -15.01 13.25
C GLY A 383 -19.45 -13.55 12.90
N GLU A 384 -18.27 -13.04 13.27
CA GLU A 384 -17.78 -11.73 12.89
C GLU A 384 -16.77 -11.83 11.73
N TYR A 385 -16.70 -10.77 10.92
CA TYR A 385 -15.73 -10.65 9.83
C TYR A 385 -14.96 -9.35 9.97
N CYS A 386 -13.68 -9.39 9.63
CA CYS A 386 -12.90 -8.18 9.58
C CYS A 386 -13.34 -7.31 8.41
N TYR A 387 -13.89 -6.14 8.71
CA TYR A 387 -14.32 -5.16 7.74
C TYR A 387 -13.26 -4.08 7.58
N VAL A 388 -12.78 -3.92 6.35
CA VAL A 388 -12.05 -2.73 5.94
C VAL A 388 -13.01 -1.89 5.07
N PRO A 389 -13.31 -0.64 5.44
CA PRO A 389 -14.25 0.23 4.73
C PRO A 389 -13.73 0.63 3.33
N MET A 390 -13.90 -0.23 2.34
CA MET A 390 -13.44 0.05 0.97
C MET A 390 -14.42 0.89 0.13
N TRP A 391 -15.67 1.07 0.57
CA TRP A 391 -16.72 1.78 -0.18
C TRP A 391 -17.59 2.63 0.76
N PRO A 392 -17.93 3.89 0.41
CA PRO A 392 -19.05 4.57 1.04
C PRO A 392 -20.33 3.84 0.63
N VAL A 393 -21.02 3.21 1.57
CA VAL A 393 -22.33 2.62 1.29
C VAL A 393 -23.30 3.79 1.09
N ASN A 394 -23.88 3.91 -0.11
CA ASN A 394 -24.77 5.02 -0.48
C ASN A 394 -25.88 5.25 0.55
N GLY A 395 -26.09 6.52 0.94
CA GLY A 395 -27.21 6.95 1.77
C GLY A 395 -26.85 7.48 3.16
N TRP A 396 -25.57 7.67 3.47
CA TRP A 396 -25.12 8.07 4.81
C TRP A 396 -24.69 9.54 4.84
N ASP A 397 -25.22 10.29 5.81
CA ASP A 397 -24.79 11.66 6.08
C ASP A 397 -23.35 11.61 6.57
N ARG A 398 -22.41 12.13 5.77
CA ARG A 398 -21.07 12.46 6.25
C ARG A 398 -21.22 13.51 7.35
N HIS A 399 -21.31 13.08 8.61
CA HIS A 399 -21.16 13.97 9.74
C HIS A 399 -19.72 14.48 9.75
N GLY A 400 -19.53 15.64 9.12
CA GLY A 400 -18.25 16.23 8.84
C GLY A 400 -18.29 16.83 7.44
N GLY A 401 -18.37 18.15 7.36
CA GLY A 401 -18.40 18.90 6.10
C GLY A 401 -17.20 18.61 5.18
N PRO A 402 -17.06 19.36 4.07
CA PRO A 402 -16.17 19.03 2.94
C PRO A 402 -14.67 18.83 3.27
N TRP A 403 -14.25 19.06 4.52
CA TRP A 403 -12.86 19.06 4.95
C TRP A 403 -12.59 18.43 6.34
N GLY A 404 -13.48 17.60 6.93
CA GLY A 404 -13.23 17.19 8.33
C GLY A 404 -14.04 16.07 8.99
N GLY A 405 -14.51 15.06 8.27
CA GLY A 405 -14.98 13.81 8.90
C GLY A 405 -13.81 12.87 9.17
N GLU A 406 -13.65 12.38 10.40
CA GLU A 406 -12.47 11.63 10.84
C GLU A 406 -12.15 10.42 9.95
N SER A 407 -11.00 10.49 9.27
CA SER A 407 -10.43 9.42 8.43
C SER A 407 -10.20 8.07 9.15
N ARG A 408 -10.46 7.99 10.47
CA ARG A 408 -10.34 6.76 11.28
C ARG A 408 -11.24 5.64 10.74
N TYR A 409 -12.44 5.99 10.28
CA TYR A 409 -13.47 5.03 9.88
C TYR A 409 -13.41 4.58 8.43
N LEU A 410 -12.46 5.06 7.64
CA LEU A 410 -12.32 4.59 6.26
C LEU A 410 -11.35 3.40 6.17
N TRP A 411 -10.48 3.19 7.17
CA TRP A 411 -9.31 2.32 6.94
C TRP A 411 -8.87 1.46 8.12
N GLN A 412 -9.39 1.67 9.34
CA GLN A 412 -9.15 0.75 10.44
C GLN A 412 -10.03 -0.48 10.25
N GLY A 413 -9.42 -1.66 10.19
CA GLY A 413 -10.16 -2.90 10.11
C GLY A 413 -10.91 -3.12 11.42
N VAL A 414 -12.20 -3.41 11.35
CA VAL A 414 -12.97 -3.72 12.55
C VAL A 414 -13.82 -4.96 12.39
N CYS A 415 -13.92 -5.74 13.45
CA CYS A 415 -14.73 -6.94 13.47
C CYS A 415 -16.21 -6.57 13.50
N VAL A 416 -16.92 -6.94 12.42
CA VAL A 416 -18.36 -6.69 12.28
C VAL A 416 -19.09 -8.01 12.35
N GLY A 417 -20.12 -8.09 13.18
CA GLY A 417 -21.07 -9.19 13.22
C GLY A 417 -22.44 -8.79 12.69
N MET A 418 -23.31 -9.77 12.48
CA MET A 418 -24.67 -9.57 11.93
C MET A 418 -25.50 -8.55 12.70
N GLY A 419 -25.41 -8.55 14.04
CA GLY A 419 -26.15 -7.63 14.90
C GLY A 419 -25.53 -6.23 15.03
N ARG A 420 -24.37 -6.00 14.42
CA ARG A 420 -23.60 -4.74 14.51
C ARG A 420 -23.27 -4.16 13.14
N TYR A 421 -23.98 -4.60 12.10
CA TYR A 421 -23.85 -4.12 10.73
C TYR A 421 -25.00 -3.15 10.42
N PRO A 422 -24.72 -1.95 9.88
CA PRO A 422 -23.41 -1.43 9.48
C PRO A 422 -22.54 -0.93 10.66
N PRO A 423 -21.20 -0.93 10.51
CA PRO A 423 -20.25 -0.63 11.59
C PRO A 423 -20.20 0.83 12.06
N GLU A 424 -20.88 1.75 11.38
CA GLU A 424 -20.80 3.20 11.68
C GLU A 424 -21.77 3.63 12.79
N GLN A 425 -22.55 2.69 13.35
CA GLN A 425 -23.43 2.92 14.51
C GLN A 425 -22.73 2.67 15.87
N TRP A 426 -21.39 2.63 15.89
CA TRP A 426 -20.62 2.25 17.08
C TRP A 426 -20.28 3.39 18.05
N GLU A 427 -20.83 4.57 17.84
CA GLU A 427 -20.81 5.65 18.83
C GLU A 427 -22.23 5.94 19.33
N GLU A 428 -22.66 5.16 20.32
CA GLU A 428 -23.58 5.57 21.39
C GLU A 428 -22.90 5.37 22.74
#